data_AF-A0A090VX43-F1
#
_entry.id   AF-A0A090VX43-F1
#
_cell.length_a   1.000
_cell.length_b   1.000
_cell.length_c   1.000
_cell.angle_alpha   90.00
_cell.angle_beta   90.00
_cell.angle_gamma   90.00
#
_symmetry.space_group_name_H-M   'P 1'
#
loop_
_entity.id
_entity.type
_entity.pdbx_description
1 polymer ?
#
loop_
_entity_poly.entity_id
_entity_poly.type
_entity_poly.pdbx_seq_one_letter_code
_entity_poly.pdbx_strand_id
1 'polypeptide(L)'
;MKTYVPKNWLFAAYFCVVTSLSVFSQTIVSYDFETGLQGWIDGGSDSGLNTNSVYACNSSQSLYSKDDEALNNLTTSPSLNLSAYSSIDFSFCFIGYRLDTGEGFSVEYFNGTSWSTLKTYVLGTDFASNNVPYEFYLTVNSGLSSNSSFRFSSTANENNEYCYFDDVFVKVSAPEIDVRGNNISITNGDNTPAISDHTSYGTANAGTLITRTYTIYNKGGSNLNISNISLSNTTDFSIIPPYYASPVLPSTGTTTFSIQFNSLTLGTKHVLLLLQIMILMKLLINLI
;
A
#
# COMPACT_ATOMS: atom_id res chain seq x y z
N MET A 1 -32.59 39.79 -24.51
CA MET A 1 -33.32 38.75 -23.74
C MET A 1 -32.53 38.53 -22.45
N LYS A 2 -33.02 39.10 -21.34
CA LYS A 2 -32.49 38.86 -19.99
C LYS A 2 -32.98 37.48 -19.53
N THR A 3 -32.20 36.75 -18.73
CA THR A 3 -32.55 36.49 -17.32
C THR A 3 -31.37 35.94 -16.51
N TYR A 4 -31.00 36.67 -15.46
CA TYR A 4 -30.34 36.19 -14.23
C TYR A 4 -31.41 35.89 -13.18
N VAL A 5 -31.15 35.01 -12.20
CA VAL A 5 -31.79 35.00 -10.86
C VAL A 5 -30.76 34.55 -9.79
N PRO A 6 -30.80 35.07 -8.53
CA PRO A 6 -29.63 35.26 -7.66
C PRO A 6 -29.65 34.48 -6.32
N LYS A 7 -28.60 34.76 -5.51
CA LYS A 7 -28.59 34.97 -4.04
C LYS A 7 -28.15 33.80 -3.13
N ASN A 8 -27.03 34.05 -2.46
CA ASN A 8 -26.61 33.59 -1.13
C ASN A 8 -27.23 32.30 -0.61
N TRP A 9 -26.50 31.20 -0.75
CA TRP A 9 -26.47 30.16 0.27
C TRP A 9 -25.07 30.14 0.84
N LEU A 10 -24.93 30.71 2.05
CA LEU A 10 -23.82 30.42 2.95
C LEU A 10 -23.85 28.91 3.22
N PHE A 11 -23.17 28.11 2.40
CA PHE A 11 -22.55 26.94 2.97
C PHE A 11 -21.30 27.47 3.67
N ALA A 12 -21.32 27.40 4.99
CA ALA A 12 -20.09 27.40 5.76
C ALA A 12 -19.25 26.25 5.19
N ALA A 13 -18.39 26.56 4.22
CA ALA A 13 -17.23 25.74 3.94
C ALA A 13 -16.46 25.81 5.25
N TYR A 14 -16.63 24.78 6.09
CA TYR A 14 -15.60 24.41 7.03
C TYR A 14 -14.35 24.25 6.18
N PHE A 15 -13.56 25.32 6.13
CA PHE A 15 -12.20 25.27 5.66
C PHE A 15 -11.48 24.45 6.73
N CYS A 16 -11.65 23.13 6.64
CA CYS A 16 -10.78 22.19 7.31
C CYS A 16 -9.44 22.47 6.66
N VAL A 17 -8.60 23.24 7.36
CA VAL A 17 -7.20 23.39 7.01
C VAL A 17 -6.67 21.96 7.04
N VAL A 18 -6.59 21.34 5.87
CA VAL A 18 -5.95 20.06 5.67
C VAL A 18 -4.46 20.35 5.79
N THR A 19 -3.96 20.47 7.02
CA THR A 19 -2.55 20.22 7.27
C THR A 19 -2.37 18.72 7.11
N SER A 20 -2.19 18.26 5.88
CA SER A 20 -1.67 16.92 5.63
C SER A 20 -0.25 16.91 6.17
N LEU A 21 -0.08 16.46 7.41
CA LEU A 21 1.21 16.03 7.90
C LEU A 21 1.59 14.81 7.07
N SER A 22 2.48 15.00 6.11
CA SER A 22 3.07 13.92 5.33
C SER A 22 3.80 12.99 6.30
N VAL A 23 3.23 11.82 6.58
CA VAL A 23 3.97 10.75 7.24
C VAL A 23 4.90 10.20 6.17
N PHE A 24 6.17 10.59 6.21
CA PHE A 24 7.18 9.93 5.40
C PHE A 24 7.29 8.49 5.89
N SER A 25 7.02 7.53 5.00
CA SER A 25 7.36 6.14 5.24
C SER A 25 8.88 6.07 5.52
N GLN A 26 9.24 5.39 6.61
CA GLN A 26 10.64 5.28 7.03
C GLN A 26 11.44 4.56 5.94
N THR A 27 12.46 5.22 5.41
CA THR A 27 13.41 4.57 4.49
C THR A 27 14.36 3.70 5.28
N ILE A 28 14.41 2.41 4.92
CA ILE A 28 15.30 1.41 5.51
C ILE A 28 16.66 1.49 4.82
N VAL A 29 16.65 1.43 3.49
CA VAL A 29 17.84 1.62 2.64
C VAL A 29 17.45 2.30 1.33
N SER A 30 18.42 2.98 0.72
CA SER A 30 18.31 3.61 -0.59
C SER A 30 19.60 3.43 -1.39
N TYR A 31 19.48 3.21 -2.69
CA TYR A 31 20.59 3.07 -3.63
C TYR A 31 20.29 3.87 -4.91
N ASP A 32 21.01 4.97 -5.06
CA ASP A 32 21.00 5.87 -6.23
C ASP A 32 22.16 5.58 -7.20
N PHE A 33 23.06 4.67 -6.84
CA PHE A 33 24.20 4.19 -7.65
C PHE A 33 25.20 5.25 -8.13
N GLU A 34 25.10 6.50 -7.68
CA GLU A 34 26.03 7.59 -8.00
C GLU A 34 27.44 7.39 -7.40
N THR A 35 27.62 6.35 -6.58
CA THR A 35 28.91 5.95 -6.03
C THR A 35 29.18 4.45 -6.25
N GLY A 36 29.15 4.03 -7.52
CA GLY A 36 29.39 2.64 -7.89
C GLY A 36 28.24 1.73 -7.45
N LEU A 37 28.54 0.44 -7.23
CA LEU A 37 27.49 -0.55 -6.93
C LEU A 37 26.85 -0.42 -5.53
N GLN A 38 27.39 0.43 -4.65
CA GLN A 38 26.84 0.63 -3.29
C GLN A 38 26.60 -0.68 -2.50
N GLY A 39 27.50 -1.65 -2.72
CA GLY A 39 27.47 -2.97 -2.08
C GLY A 39 26.63 -4.02 -2.81
N TRP A 40 25.94 -3.66 -3.90
CA TRP A 40 25.36 -4.63 -4.81
C TRP A 40 26.46 -5.44 -5.48
N ILE A 41 26.15 -6.70 -5.77
CA ILE A 41 27.04 -7.67 -6.39
C ILE A 41 26.47 -7.97 -7.78
N ASP A 42 27.30 -7.78 -8.81
CA ASP A 42 27.01 -8.27 -10.16
C ASP A 42 27.28 -9.77 -10.25
N GLY A 43 26.48 -10.45 -11.08
CA GLY A 43 26.49 -11.89 -11.26
C GLY A 43 27.50 -12.37 -12.30
N GLY A 44 28.03 -11.46 -13.12
CA GLY A 44 28.95 -11.80 -14.20
C GLY A 44 28.99 -10.73 -15.29
N SER A 45 29.19 -11.17 -16.54
CA SER A 45 29.34 -10.31 -17.71
C SER A 45 28.09 -9.51 -18.10
N ASP A 46 26.93 -9.94 -17.62
CA ASP A 46 25.63 -9.48 -18.09
C ASP A 46 24.86 -8.69 -17.02
N SER A 47 25.60 -8.25 -16.00
CA SER A 47 25.13 -7.33 -14.98
C SER A 47 26.25 -6.39 -14.56
N GLY A 48 25.92 -5.22 -14.04
CA GLY A 48 26.93 -4.30 -13.54
C GLY A 48 26.46 -2.87 -13.44
N LEU A 49 27.43 -1.96 -13.37
CA LEU A 49 27.20 -0.52 -13.31
C LEU A 49 27.19 0.08 -14.72
N ASN A 50 26.14 0.84 -15.02
CA ASN A 50 26.07 1.75 -16.15
C ASN A 50 26.50 3.16 -15.71
N THR A 51 27.25 3.85 -16.56
CA THR A 51 27.73 5.24 -16.33
C THR A 51 27.25 6.21 -17.40
N ASN A 52 26.34 5.77 -18.27
CA ASN A 52 25.67 6.63 -19.23
C ASN A 52 24.39 7.19 -18.60
N SER A 53 24.36 8.50 -18.35
CA SER A 53 23.24 9.20 -17.72
C SER A 53 21.92 9.12 -18.48
N VAL A 54 21.92 8.77 -19.78
CA VAL A 54 20.68 8.54 -20.54
C VAL A 54 19.89 7.34 -19.99
N TYR A 55 20.58 6.39 -19.39
CA TYR A 55 20.00 5.17 -18.81
C TYR A 55 20.06 5.17 -17.28
N ALA A 56 20.19 6.36 -16.68
CA ALA A 56 19.98 6.60 -15.26
C ALA A 56 18.70 7.41 -15.10
N CYS A 57 17.89 7.08 -14.10
CA CYS A 57 16.67 7.84 -13.81
C CYS A 57 17.00 9.15 -13.11
N ASN A 58 18.12 9.18 -12.40
CA ASN A 58 18.63 10.36 -11.74
C ASN A 58 20.13 10.48 -12.00
N SER A 59 20.59 11.72 -12.15
CA SER A 59 22.02 12.05 -12.25
C SER A 59 22.79 11.27 -13.34
N SER A 60 23.55 10.22 -13.02
CA SER A 60 24.57 9.71 -13.94
C SER A 60 24.82 8.20 -13.99
N GLN A 61 24.42 7.45 -12.96
CA GLN A 61 24.74 6.03 -12.86
C GLN A 61 23.48 5.20 -12.59
N SER A 62 23.52 3.94 -12.99
CA SER A 62 22.46 2.97 -12.71
C SER A 62 23.02 1.57 -12.71
N LEU A 63 22.29 0.61 -12.18
CA LEU A 63 22.56 -0.80 -12.43
C LEU A 63 22.01 -1.21 -13.79
N TYR A 64 22.61 -2.22 -14.40
CA TYR A 64 21.98 -2.93 -15.51
C TYR A 64 22.00 -4.44 -15.31
N SER A 65 21.07 -5.09 -15.99
CA SER A 65 21.07 -6.51 -16.29
C SER A 65 20.71 -6.66 -17.78
N LYS A 66 21.34 -7.61 -18.47
CA LYS A 66 21.08 -7.93 -19.88
C LYS A 66 21.06 -9.44 -20.09
N ASP A 67 20.48 -9.86 -21.20
CA ASP A 67 20.39 -11.27 -21.63
C ASP A 67 19.67 -12.18 -20.59
N ASP A 68 19.38 -13.44 -20.91
CA ASP A 68 18.64 -14.38 -20.03
C ASP A 68 19.54 -15.49 -19.46
N GLU A 69 20.86 -15.29 -19.57
CA GLU A 69 21.85 -16.23 -19.07
C GLU A 69 21.83 -16.30 -17.54
N ALA A 70 21.29 -17.41 -17.04
CA ALA A 70 21.20 -17.68 -15.61
C ALA A 70 22.57 -17.54 -14.93
N LEU A 71 22.59 -16.82 -13.81
CA LEU A 71 23.73 -16.47 -12.97
C LEU A 71 24.58 -15.29 -13.45
N ASN A 72 24.76 -15.05 -14.76
CA ASN A 72 25.58 -13.94 -15.26
C ASN A 72 24.85 -12.60 -15.25
N ASN A 73 23.52 -12.63 -15.41
CA ASN A 73 22.67 -11.43 -15.49
C ASN A 73 22.11 -10.98 -14.13
N LEU A 74 22.55 -11.58 -13.03
CA LEU A 74 21.99 -11.35 -11.72
C LEU A 74 22.61 -10.12 -11.05
N THR A 75 21.81 -9.12 -10.68
CA THR A 75 22.29 -8.00 -9.85
C THR A 75 21.67 -8.10 -8.46
N THR A 76 22.49 -8.40 -7.45
CA THR A 76 22.02 -8.79 -6.10
C THR A 76 22.35 -7.73 -5.06
N SER A 77 21.36 -7.36 -4.23
CA SER A 77 21.53 -6.35 -3.18
C SER A 77 22.46 -6.85 -2.05
N PRO A 78 22.98 -5.93 -1.22
CA PRO A 78 23.50 -6.30 0.09
C PRO A 78 22.49 -7.13 0.90
N SER A 79 23.00 -7.86 1.90
CA SER A 79 22.15 -8.48 2.93
C SER A 79 21.52 -7.40 3.81
N LEU A 80 20.19 -7.43 3.92
CA LEU A 80 19.38 -6.50 4.67
C LEU A 80 18.79 -7.18 5.90
N ASN A 81 18.89 -6.53 7.06
CA ASN A 81 18.19 -6.98 8.25
C ASN A 81 16.77 -6.39 8.27
N LEU A 82 15.80 -7.20 7.84
CA LEU A 82 14.39 -6.85 7.78
C LEU A 82 13.54 -7.52 8.86
N SER A 83 14.12 -8.32 9.76
CA SER A 83 13.37 -9.13 10.75
C SER A 83 12.57 -8.32 11.77
N ALA A 84 12.84 -7.02 11.88
CA ALA A 84 12.10 -6.10 12.76
C ALA A 84 10.81 -5.55 12.13
N TYR A 85 10.61 -5.77 10.82
CA TYR A 85 9.47 -5.25 10.08
C TYR A 85 8.48 -6.35 9.75
N SER A 86 7.22 -5.97 9.61
CA SER A 86 6.14 -6.85 9.21
C SER A 86 5.76 -6.72 7.74
N SER A 87 5.98 -5.55 7.17
CA SER A 87 5.76 -5.23 5.77
C SER A 87 6.69 -4.11 5.34
N ILE A 88 7.30 -4.28 4.17
CA ILE A 88 8.14 -3.29 3.51
C ILE A 88 7.65 -3.08 2.09
N ASP A 89 7.85 -1.87 1.58
CA ASP A 89 7.68 -1.54 0.17
C ASP A 89 9.07 -1.42 -0.47
N PHE A 90 9.28 -2.18 -1.55
CA PHE A 90 10.44 -2.12 -2.42
C PHE A 90 10.06 -1.34 -3.67
N SER A 91 10.76 -0.24 -3.94
CA SER A 91 10.57 0.55 -5.15
C SER A 91 11.89 0.77 -5.88
N PHE A 92 11.79 1.05 -7.16
CA PHE A 92 12.93 1.31 -8.02
C PHE A 92 12.44 1.96 -9.31
N CYS A 93 13.32 2.76 -9.89
CA CYS A 93 13.17 3.23 -11.25
C CYS A 93 13.75 2.23 -12.24
N PHE A 94 13.13 2.15 -13.42
CA PHE A 94 13.47 1.23 -14.48
C PHE A 94 13.47 1.93 -15.86
N ILE A 95 14.47 1.62 -16.68
CA ILE A 95 14.50 1.97 -18.10
C ILE A 95 14.85 0.71 -18.91
N GLY A 96 14.00 0.34 -19.87
CA GLY A 96 14.30 -0.70 -20.85
C GLY A 96 15.01 -0.13 -22.08
N TYR A 97 15.98 -0.85 -22.64
CA TYR A 97 16.62 -0.52 -23.91
C TYR A 97 16.67 -1.73 -24.83
N ARG A 98 16.09 -1.55 -26.03
CA ARG A 98 16.00 -2.54 -27.11
C ARG A 98 15.26 -3.83 -26.77
N LEU A 99 14.56 -3.90 -25.64
CA LEU A 99 13.73 -5.06 -25.28
C LEU A 99 12.64 -5.29 -26.34
N ASP A 100 12.41 -6.55 -26.67
CA ASP A 100 11.29 -6.96 -27.52
C ASP A 100 9.99 -7.12 -26.72
N THR A 101 8.86 -7.05 -27.43
CA THR A 101 7.55 -7.26 -26.80
C THR A 101 7.46 -8.69 -26.27
N GLY A 102 7.17 -8.85 -24.98
CA GLY A 102 7.23 -10.15 -24.30
C GLY A 102 8.46 -10.34 -23.41
N GLU A 103 9.44 -9.43 -23.48
CA GLU A 103 10.64 -9.45 -22.64
C GLU A 103 10.59 -8.38 -21.54
N GLY A 104 11.53 -8.45 -20.60
CA GLY A 104 11.68 -7.47 -19.54
C GLY A 104 12.63 -7.98 -18.46
N PHE A 105 12.16 -7.97 -17.22
CA PHE A 105 12.98 -8.34 -16.07
C PHE A 105 12.19 -9.00 -14.95
N SER A 106 12.87 -9.74 -14.10
CA SER A 106 12.34 -10.30 -12.87
C SER A 106 12.94 -9.61 -11.65
N VAL A 107 12.10 -9.46 -10.62
CA VAL A 107 12.51 -9.12 -9.26
C VAL A 107 12.36 -10.35 -8.40
N GLU A 108 13.45 -10.76 -7.76
CA GLU A 108 13.49 -11.89 -6.84
C GLU A 108 13.82 -11.42 -5.42
N TYR A 109 13.35 -12.20 -4.45
CA TYR A 109 13.53 -11.93 -3.04
C TYR A 109 14.02 -13.17 -2.31
N PHE A 110 15.04 -12.97 -1.47
CA PHE A 110 15.56 -13.96 -0.55
C PHE A 110 14.92 -13.78 0.82
N ASN A 111 14.12 -14.76 1.24
CA ASN A 111 13.39 -14.72 2.52
C ASN A 111 14.24 -15.13 3.75
N GLY A 112 15.55 -15.16 3.57
CA GLY A 112 16.53 -15.66 4.55
C GLY A 112 16.87 -17.15 4.42
N THR A 113 16.11 -17.91 3.63
CA THR A 113 16.36 -19.33 3.38
C THR A 113 16.40 -19.69 1.90
N SER A 114 15.54 -19.09 1.09
CA SER A 114 15.37 -19.43 -0.32
C SER A 114 15.05 -18.18 -1.16
N TRP A 115 15.47 -18.22 -2.42
CA TRP A 115 15.10 -17.22 -3.42
C TRP A 115 13.74 -17.58 -4.03
N SER A 116 12.93 -16.56 -4.28
CA SER A 116 11.66 -16.69 -5.00
C SER A 116 11.41 -15.43 -5.84
N THR A 117 10.79 -15.59 -7.01
CA THR A 117 10.38 -14.45 -7.83
C THR A 117 9.19 -13.74 -7.21
N LEU A 118 9.33 -12.45 -6.93
CA LEU A 118 8.21 -11.59 -6.51
C LEU A 118 7.33 -11.25 -7.71
N LYS A 119 7.93 -10.82 -8.81
CA LYS A 119 7.24 -10.49 -10.05
C LYS A 119 8.21 -10.47 -11.24
N THR A 120 7.70 -10.87 -12.40
CA THR A 120 8.32 -10.59 -13.71
C THR A 120 7.51 -9.49 -14.39
N TYR A 121 8.22 -8.47 -14.89
CA TYR A 121 7.66 -7.32 -15.59
C TYR A 121 7.97 -7.44 -17.07
N VAL A 122 6.97 -7.23 -17.92
CA VAL A 122 7.07 -7.51 -19.36
C VAL A 122 6.68 -6.31 -20.20
N LEU A 123 7.47 -5.99 -21.23
CA LEU A 123 7.18 -4.97 -22.23
C LEU A 123 5.90 -5.33 -23.01
N GLY A 124 4.98 -4.37 -23.10
CA GLY A 124 3.65 -4.55 -23.68
C GLY A 124 2.60 -5.05 -22.70
N THR A 125 3.01 -5.46 -21.48
CA THR A 125 2.10 -5.87 -20.40
C THR A 125 2.18 -4.91 -19.20
N ASP A 126 3.37 -4.76 -18.61
CA ASP A 126 3.58 -3.97 -17.39
C ASP A 126 4.16 -2.58 -17.67
N PHE A 127 4.88 -2.41 -18.79
CA PHE A 127 5.37 -1.12 -19.27
C PHE A 127 5.23 -1.04 -20.80
N ALA A 128 5.16 0.17 -21.34
CA ALA A 128 4.66 0.39 -22.70
C ALA A 128 5.76 0.53 -23.76
N SER A 129 6.96 0.97 -23.39
CA SER A 129 8.00 1.37 -24.35
C SER A 129 9.38 1.38 -23.73
N ASN A 130 10.41 1.11 -24.54
CA ASN A 130 11.81 1.35 -24.23
C ASN A 130 12.15 2.85 -24.13
N ASN A 131 13.28 3.18 -23.52
CA ASN A 131 13.83 4.54 -23.37
C ASN A 131 12.92 5.53 -22.64
N VAL A 132 12.05 5.01 -21.77
CA VAL A 132 11.18 5.79 -20.90
C VAL A 132 11.39 5.31 -19.47
N PRO A 133 11.56 6.21 -18.49
CA PRO A 133 11.65 5.82 -17.09
C PRO A 133 10.27 5.42 -16.55
N TYR A 134 10.24 4.32 -15.82
CA TYR A 134 9.09 3.84 -15.06
C TYR A 134 9.48 3.66 -13.60
N GLU A 135 8.55 3.89 -12.69
CA GLU A 135 8.73 3.59 -11.27
C GLU A 135 7.84 2.39 -10.91
N PHE A 136 8.44 1.37 -10.31
CA PHE A 136 7.73 0.18 -9.87
C PHE A 136 7.73 0.03 -8.36
N TYR A 137 6.69 -0.62 -7.85
CA TYR A 137 6.48 -0.84 -6.43
C TYR A 137 6.06 -2.29 -6.18
N LEU A 138 6.67 -2.91 -5.18
CA LEU A 138 6.33 -4.24 -4.67
C LEU A 138 6.22 -4.16 -3.14
N THR A 139 5.21 -4.79 -2.57
CA THR A 139 5.10 -4.93 -1.11
C THR A 139 5.48 -6.36 -0.71
N VAL A 140 6.38 -6.49 0.27
CA VAL A 140 6.78 -7.76 0.86
C VAL A 140 6.34 -7.79 2.33
N ASN A 141 5.41 -8.69 2.65
CA ASN A 141 4.74 -8.77 3.96
C ASN A 141 4.95 -10.13 4.65
N SER A 142 5.88 -10.93 4.16
CA SER A 142 6.22 -12.23 4.74
C SER A 142 7.67 -12.59 4.42
N GLY A 143 8.27 -13.48 5.23
CA GLY A 143 9.65 -13.91 5.02
C GLY A 143 10.68 -12.77 5.20
N LEU A 144 10.37 -11.76 6.01
CA LEU A 144 11.30 -10.69 6.37
C LEU A 144 12.27 -11.24 7.44
N SER A 145 13.54 -11.36 7.10
CA SER A 145 14.58 -12.01 7.89
C SER A 145 15.77 -11.08 8.16
N SER A 146 16.72 -11.50 8.99
CA SER A 146 17.92 -10.70 9.28
C SER A 146 18.94 -10.66 8.13
N ASN A 147 18.73 -11.46 7.10
CA ASN A 147 19.61 -11.67 5.96
C ASN A 147 18.86 -11.64 4.62
N SER A 148 17.80 -10.84 4.53
CA SER A 148 16.99 -10.73 3.32
C SER A 148 17.73 -9.98 2.21
N SER A 149 17.45 -10.28 0.95
CA SER A 149 18.07 -9.60 -0.20
C SER A 149 17.10 -9.53 -1.37
N PHE A 150 17.33 -8.56 -2.25
CA PHE A 150 16.64 -8.42 -3.53
C PHE A 150 17.60 -8.71 -4.67
N ARG A 151 17.05 -9.14 -5.79
CA ARG A 151 17.82 -9.38 -7.00
C ARG A 151 17.03 -9.02 -8.25
N PHE A 152 17.70 -8.39 -9.20
CA PHE A 152 17.19 -8.15 -10.54
C PHE A 152 17.81 -9.12 -11.52
N SER A 153 17.04 -9.51 -12.54
CA SER A 153 17.53 -10.30 -13.66
C SER A 153 16.74 -9.97 -14.93
N SER A 154 17.43 -9.74 -16.03
CA SER A 154 16.81 -9.58 -17.34
C SER A 154 16.18 -10.91 -17.79
N THR A 155 15.13 -10.81 -18.60
CA THR A 155 14.51 -11.96 -19.28
C THR A 155 14.65 -11.84 -20.80
N ALA A 156 15.44 -10.89 -21.27
CA ALA A 156 15.67 -10.62 -22.68
C ALA A 156 16.61 -11.66 -23.27
N ASN A 157 16.37 -12.14 -24.49
CA ASN A 157 17.10 -13.30 -25.04
C ASN A 157 18.15 -12.94 -26.10
N GLU A 158 18.23 -11.67 -26.52
CA GLU A 158 19.25 -11.21 -27.45
C GLU A 158 20.37 -10.42 -26.77
N ASN A 159 21.56 -10.55 -27.34
CA ASN A 159 22.70 -9.74 -26.95
C ASN A 159 22.41 -8.25 -27.16
N ASN A 160 22.61 -7.45 -26.11
CA ASN A 160 22.47 -5.98 -26.05
C ASN A 160 21.05 -5.47 -25.81
N GLU A 161 20.25 -6.23 -25.09
CA GLU A 161 18.96 -5.83 -24.54
C GLU A 161 19.11 -5.57 -23.04
N TYR A 162 18.88 -4.34 -22.62
CA TYR A 162 19.23 -3.91 -21.27
C TYR A 162 18.01 -3.53 -20.46
N CYS A 163 18.02 -4.01 -19.23
CA CYS A 163 17.17 -3.57 -18.15
C CYS A 163 18.02 -2.74 -17.19
N TYR A 164 17.79 -1.43 -17.15
CA TYR A 164 18.47 -0.52 -16.24
C TYR A 164 17.63 -0.27 -14.99
N PHE A 165 18.26 -0.28 -13.82
CA PHE A 165 17.62 -0.08 -12.53
C PHE A 165 18.33 1.01 -11.75
N ASP A 166 17.56 1.92 -11.16
CA ASP A 166 18.08 3.08 -10.46
C ASP A 166 17.14 3.47 -9.32
N ASP A 167 17.57 4.39 -8.45
CA ASP A 167 16.76 4.94 -7.36
C ASP A 167 16.01 3.86 -6.57
N VAL A 168 16.74 2.82 -6.13
CA VAL A 168 16.17 1.67 -5.42
C VAL A 168 15.93 2.03 -3.96
N PHE A 169 14.72 1.85 -3.48
CA PHE A 169 14.35 2.06 -2.08
C PHE A 169 13.73 0.82 -1.45
N VAL A 170 14.10 0.59 -0.19
CA VAL A 170 13.31 -0.27 0.72
C VAL A 170 12.78 0.63 1.81
N LYS A 171 11.46 0.69 1.97
CA LYS A 171 10.80 1.52 2.98
C LYS A 171 9.84 0.68 3.81
N VAL A 172 9.57 1.10 5.04
CA VAL A 172 8.54 0.45 5.86
C VAL A 172 7.18 0.71 5.23
N SER A 173 6.36 -0.31 4.98
CA SER A 173 5.05 -0.07 4.37
C SER A 173 4.19 0.85 5.24
N ALA A 174 3.37 1.66 4.59
CA ALA A 174 2.34 2.46 5.25
C ALA A 174 1.42 1.57 6.12
N PRO A 175 0.72 2.12 7.13
CA PRO A 175 -0.31 1.35 7.81
C PRO A 175 -1.44 1.02 6.82
N GLU A 176 -1.94 -0.21 6.88
CA GLU A 176 -3.04 -0.68 6.03
C GLU A 176 -4.18 -1.13 6.93
N ILE A 177 -5.35 -0.53 6.74
CA ILE A 177 -6.51 -0.76 7.60
C ILE A 177 -7.46 -1.80 7.01
N ASP A 178 -7.89 -2.74 7.84
CA ASP A 178 -8.93 -3.71 7.50
C ASP A 178 -9.95 -3.76 8.63
N VAL A 179 -11.16 -3.25 8.38
CA VAL A 179 -12.28 -3.26 9.33
C VAL A 179 -13.14 -4.46 9.04
N ARG A 180 -13.42 -5.28 10.06
CA ARG A 180 -14.22 -6.48 9.93
C ARG A 180 -15.44 -6.46 10.85
N GLY A 181 -16.58 -6.87 10.32
CA GLY A 181 -17.76 -7.25 11.10
C GLY A 181 -18.07 -8.72 10.84
N ASN A 182 -18.40 -9.47 11.89
CA ASN A 182 -18.54 -10.93 11.83
C ASN A 182 -17.33 -11.66 11.19
N ASN A 183 -16.13 -11.11 11.40
CA ASN A 183 -14.87 -11.58 10.78
C ASN A 183 -14.82 -11.48 9.24
N ILE A 184 -15.74 -10.72 8.62
CA ILE A 184 -15.76 -10.41 7.19
C ILE A 184 -15.27 -8.98 6.99
N SER A 185 -14.34 -8.76 6.06
CA SER A 185 -13.81 -7.44 5.72
C SER A 185 -14.89 -6.55 5.09
N ILE A 186 -14.99 -5.33 5.59
CA ILE A 186 -15.91 -4.30 5.13
C ILE A 186 -15.09 -3.26 4.38
N THR A 187 -15.39 -3.10 3.09
CA THR A 187 -14.62 -2.22 2.20
C THR A 187 -14.93 -0.74 2.42
N ASN A 188 -13.99 0.13 2.05
CA ASN A 188 -14.26 1.56 2.07
C ASN A 188 -15.36 1.93 1.06
N GLY A 189 -16.36 2.68 1.50
CA GLY A 189 -17.47 3.11 0.66
C GLY A 189 -18.56 2.04 0.50
N ASP A 190 -18.54 0.99 1.32
CA ASP A 190 -19.58 -0.04 1.30
C ASP A 190 -20.97 0.59 1.49
N ASN A 191 -21.84 0.34 0.52
CA ASN A 191 -23.21 0.83 0.43
C ASN A 191 -24.24 -0.30 0.36
N THR A 192 -23.84 -1.54 0.64
CA THR A 192 -24.68 -2.74 0.59
C THR A 192 -24.74 -3.44 1.95
N PRO A 193 -25.48 -2.88 2.93
CA PRO A 193 -25.49 -3.45 4.27
C PRO A 193 -26.06 -4.87 4.31
N ALA A 194 -25.40 -5.76 5.03
CA ALA A 194 -25.69 -7.18 5.09
C ALA A 194 -25.67 -7.74 6.52
N ILE A 195 -26.48 -8.77 6.76
CA ILE A 195 -26.46 -9.48 8.05
C ILE A 195 -25.15 -10.27 8.23
N SER A 196 -24.57 -10.75 7.12
CA SER A 196 -23.40 -11.61 7.11
C SER A 196 -22.13 -10.95 7.64
N ASP A 197 -21.95 -9.63 7.43
CA ASP A 197 -20.79 -8.86 7.87
C ASP A 197 -21.13 -7.87 8.99
N HIS A 198 -22.31 -8.02 9.61
CA HIS A 198 -22.82 -7.15 10.66
C HIS A 198 -22.97 -5.67 10.26
N THR A 199 -22.97 -5.31 8.98
CA THR A 199 -23.33 -3.96 8.56
C THR A 199 -24.85 -3.74 8.62
N SER A 200 -25.65 -4.81 8.56
CA SER A 200 -27.07 -4.76 8.93
C SER A 200 -27.36 -5.31 10.34
N TYR A 201 -28.18 -4.59 11.06
CA TYR A 201 -28.68 -4.92 12.39
C TYR A 201 -29.97 -5.74 12.34
N GLY A 202 -30.60 -5.84 11.17
CA GLY A 202 -31.85 -6.57 10.96
C GLY A 202 -33.07 -5.83 11.50
N THR A 203 -34.14 -6.56 11.82
CA THR A 203 -35.39 -5.99 12.33
C THR A 203 -35.48 -6.15 13.84
N ALA A 204 -35.90 -5.09 14.55
CA ALA A 204 -36.08 -5.11 15.99
C ALA A 204 -37.32 -4.29 16.41
N ASN A 205 -37.92 -4.63 17.54
CA ASN A 205 -38.95 -3.79 18.16
C ASN A 205 -38.32 -2.50 18.71
N ALA A 206 -39.08 -1.42 18.79
CA ALA A 206 -38.62 -0.17 19.38
C ALA A 206 -38.07 -0.39 20.81
N GLY A 207 -36.89 0.18 21.08
CA GLY A 207 -36.16 0.03 22.35
C GLY A 207 -35.38 -1.29 22.50
N THR A 208 -35.40 -2.17 21.51
CA THR A 208 -34.56 -3.37 21.51
C THR A 208 -33.12 -2.99 21.21
N LEU A 209 -32.20 -3.38 22.09
CA LEU A 209 -30.78 -3.14 21.91
C LEU A 209 -30.18 -4.24 21.03
N ILE A 210 -29.48 -3.83 19.97
CA ILE A 210 -28.66 -4.75 19.16
C ILE A 210 -27.25 -4.19 19.12
N THR A 211 -26.28 -4.96 19.58
CA THR A 211 -24.86 -4.57 19.58
C THR A 211 -24.10 -5.36 18.53
N ARG A 212 -23.32 -4.67 17.71
CA ARG A 212 -22.33 -5.29 16.82
C ARG A 212 -20.94 -4.81 17.21
N THR A 213 -20.01 -5.76 17.31
CA THR A 213 -18.59 -5.49 17.52
C THR A 213 -17.86 -5.61 16.20
N TYR A 214 -17.03 -4.62 15.91
CA TYR A 214 -16.17 -4.57 14.75
C TYR A 214 -14.72 -4.67 15.22
N THR A 215 -13.91 -5.36 14.43
CA THR A 215 -12.47 -5.52 14.68
C THR A 215 -11.72 -4.76 13.60
N ILE A 216 -10.79 -3.90 14.02
CA ILE A 216 -9.86 -3.19 13.15
C ILE A 216 -8.53 -3.95 13.22
N TYR A 217 -8.04 -4.37 12.06
CA TYR A 217 -6.71 -4.93 11.87
C TYR A 217 -5.80 -3.88 11.25
N ASN A 218 -4.53 -3.89 11.65
CA ASN A 218 -3.47 -3.22 10.90
C ASN A 218 -2.67 -4.27 10.11
N LYS A 219 -2.87 -4.29 8.79
CA LYS A 219 -2.19 -5.19 7.85
C LYS A 219 -0.89 -4.61 7.29
N GLY A 220 -0.59 -3.35 7.58
CA GLY A 220 0.57 -2.64 7.04
C GLY A 220 1.86 -2.84 7.84
N GLY A 221 2.87 -2.03 7.49
CA GLY A 221 4.20 -2.08 8.09
C GLY A 221 4.41 -1.11 9.26
N SER A 222 3.58 -0.07 9.34
CA SER A 222 3.68 1.01 10.33
C SER A 222 2.49 1.04 11.27
N ASN A 223 2.63 1.74 12.41
CA ASN A 223 1.53 1.94 13.36
C ASN A 223 0.30 2.61 12.70
N LEU A 224 -0.87 1.98 12.84
CA LEU A 224 -2.15 2.55 12.40
C LEU A 224 -2.71 3.42 13.54
N ASN A 225 -2.60 4.74 13.36
CA ASN A 225 -3.10 5.72 14.31
C ASN A 225 -4.56 6.06 13.99
N ILE A 226 -5.49 5.56 14.81
CA ILE A 226 -6.91 5.91 14.75
C ILE A 226 -7.11 7.22 15.53
N SER A 227 -7.56 8.26 14.84
CA SER A 227 -7.81 9.57 15.42
C SER A 227 -9.23 9.72 15.93
N ASN A 228 -10.21 9.16 15.21
CA ASN A 228 -11.62 9.28 15.57
C ASN A 228 -12.46 8.18 14.90
N ILE A 229 -13.51 7.73 15.61
CA ILE A 229 -14.61 6.92 15.07
C ILE A 229 -15.91 7.68 15.36
N SER A 230 -16.68 7.98 14.32
CA SER A 230 -17.90 8.78 14.44
C SER A 230 -19.05 8.19 13.64
N LEU A 231 -20.27 8.54 14.04
CA LEU A 231 -21.52 8.07 13.45
C LEU A 231 -22.31 9.26 12.93
N SER A 232 -22.90 9.18 11.73
CA SER A 232 -23.76 10.24 11.20
C SER A 232 -25.11 10.34 11.90
N ASN A 233 -25.57 9.23 12.49
CA ASN A 233 -26.80 9.14 13.28
C ASN A 233 -26.44 8.67 14.69
N THR A 234 -26.36 9.63 15.61
CA THR A 234 -26.09 9.37 17.03
C THR A 234 -27.36 9.30 17.88
N THR A 235 -28.53 9.43 17.26
CA THR A 235 -29.83 9.32 17.95
C THR A 235 -30.22 7.86 18.12
N ASP A 236 -30.10 7.07 17.04
CA ASP A 236 -30.48 5.66 17.04
C ASP A 236 -29.27 4.72 17.25
N PHE A 237 -28.05 5.22 17.09
CA PHE A 237 -26.83 4.43 17.23
C PHE A 237 -25.84 5.12 18.17
N SER A 238 -25.13 4.32 18.98
CA SER A 238 -24.08 4.81 19.88
C SER A 238 -22.85 3.92 19.82
N ILE A 239 -21.67 4.52 19.96
CA ILE A 239 -20.43 3.77 20.20
C ILE A 239 -20.37 3.49 21.70
N ILE A 240 -20.22 2.23 22.08
CA ILE A 240 -20.20 1.80 23.48
C ILE A 240 -18.88 1.09 23.83
N PRO A 241 -18.51 1.03 25.12
CA PRO A 241 -17.33 0.28 25.56
C PRO A 241 -17.40 -1.22 25.20
N PRO A 242 -16.25 -1.90 24.96
CA PRO A 242 -14.90 -1.33 24.98
C PRO A 242 -14.66 -0.42 23.77
N TYR A 243 -13.98 0.70 24.01
CA TYR A 243 -13.54 1.60 22.95
C TYR A 243 -12.24 1.09 22.32
N TYR A 244 -12.01 1.49 21.08
CA TYR A 244 -10.80 1.17 20.35
C TYR A 244 -9.56 1.72 21.06
N ALA A 245 -8.44 1.04 20.86
CA ALA A 245 -7.11 1.43 21.27
C ALA A 245 -6.32 1.93 20.04
N SER A 246 -5.39 2.86 20.28
CA SER A 246 -4.56 3.47 19.25
C SER A 246 -3.16 3.75 19.84
N PRO A 247 -2.06 3.51 19.10
CA PRO A 247 -2.01 2.95 17.75
C PRO A 247 -2.33 1.44 17.73
N VAL A 248 -2.86 0.97 16.61
CA VAL A 248 -2.92 -0.47 16.30
C VAL A 248 -1.58 -0.87 15.70
N LEU A 249 -0.83 -1.71 16.42
CA LEU A 249 0.51 -2.16 15.99
C LEU A 249 0.43 -2.98 14.68
N PRO A 250 1.47 -2.94 13.84
CA PRO A 250 1.44 -3.62 12.54
C PRO A 250 1.43 -5.15 12.63
N SER A 251 0.91 -5.82 11.59
CA SER A 251 0.71 -7.27 11.39
C SER A 251 -0.13 -8.06 12.40
N THR A 252 0.10 -7.92 13.71
CA THR A 252 -0.62 -8.68 14.75
C THR A 252 -1.53 -7.81 15.60
N GLY A 253 -1.34 -6.48 15.56
CA GLY A 253 -2.18 -5.56 16.30
C GLY A 253 -3.61 -5.57 15.77
N THR A 254 -4.55 -5.66 16.70
CA THR A 254 -5.97 -5.44 16.45
C THR A 254 -6.55 -4.56 17.52
N THR A 255 -7.66 -3.92 17.21
CA THR A 255 -8.50 -3.30 18.22
C THR A 255 -9.97 -3.51 17.88
N THR A 256 -10.86 -3.32 18.85
CA THR A 256 -12.30 -3.48 18.65
C THR A 256 -13.03 -2.23 19.08
N PHE A 257 -14.17 -2.00 18.46
CA PHE A 257 -15.17 -1.04 18.94
C PHE A 257 -16.55 -1.65 18.73
N SER A 258 -17.51 -1.24 19.55
CA SER A 258 -18.89 -1.73 19.45
C SER A 258 -19.85 -0.60 19.15
N ILE A 259 -20.77 -0.84 18.23
CA ILE A 259 -21.88 0.06 17.93
C ILE A 259 -23.17 -0.62 18.40
N GLN A 260 -23.91 0.07 19.25
CA GLN A 260 -25.23 -0.34 19.72
C GLN A 260 -26.32 0.45 18.99
N PHE A 261 -27.28 -0.27 18.42
CA PHE A 261 -28.54 0.25 17.94
C PHE A 261 -29.56 0.31 19.08
N ASN A 262 -30.28 1.42 19.17
CA ASN A 262 -31.38 1.67 20.11
C ASN A 262 -32.36 2.72 19.56
N SER A 263 -33.16 2.36 18.55
CA SER A 263 -34.23 3.26 18.09
C SER A 263 -35.49 3.11 18.95
N LEU A 264 -36.05 4.24 19.39
CA LEU A 264 -37.36 4.31 20.05
C LEU A 264 -38.51 4.55 19.06
N THR A 265 -38.21 4.71 17.77
CA THR A 265 -39.19 5.03 16.72
C THR A 265 -39.20 3.97 15.65
N LEU A 266 -40.37 3.79 15.01
CA LEU A 266 -40.52 2.86 13.89
C LEU A 266 -39.85 3.39 12.62
N GLY A 267 -39.55 2.48 11.71
CA GLY A 267 -38.95 2.76 10.39
C GLY A 267 -37.48 2.37 10.31
N THR A 268 -36.99 2.27 9.07
CA THR A 268 -35.58 1.94 8.79
C THR A 268 -34.68 3.07 9.25
N LYS A 269 -33.62 2.73 9.98
CA LYS A 269 -32.59 3.68 10.40
C LYS A 269 -31.34 3.43 9.59
N HIS A 270 -30.65 4.51 9.26
CA HIS A 270 -29.36 4.46 8.57
C HIS A 270 -28.33 5.17 9.43
N VAL A 271 -27.11 4.68 9.40
CA VAL A 271 -25.96 5.37 9.96
C VAL A 271 -24.75 5.16 9.07
N LEU A 272 -23.99 6.23 8.87
CA LEU A 272 -22.70 6.18 8.25
C LEU A 272 -21.64 6.18 9.36
N LEU A 273 -20.83 5.13 9.37
CA LEU A 273 -19.63 5.07 10.18
C LEU A 273 -18.49 5.77 9.44
N LEU A 274 -17.89 6.74 10.10
CA LEU A 274 -16.72 7.47 9.63
C LEU A 274 -15.52 7.18 10.54
N LEU A 275 -14.52 6.52 9.98
CA LEU A 275 -13.24 6.25 10.62
C LEU A 275 -12.17 7.20 10.07
N GLN A 276 -11.54 7.96 10.96
CA GLN A 276 -10.48 8.91 10.61
C GLN A 276 -9.15 8.38 11.14
N ILE A 277 -8.16 8.32 10.24
CA ILE A 277 -6.77 8.05 10.57
C ILE A 277 -5.94 9.32 10.38
N MET A 278 -4.69 9.30 10.82
CA MET A 278 -3.79 10.47 10.78
C MET A 278 -3.52 11.02 9.37
N ILE A 279 -3.79 10.21 8.33
CA ILE A 279 -3.86 10.65 6.93
C ILE A 279 -5.35 10.82 6.61
N LEU A 280 -5.75 11.84 5.84
CA LEU A 280 -7.15 12.18 5.51
C LEU A 280 -7.97 11.06 4.81
N MET A 281 -7.51 9.82 4.80
CA MET A 281 -8.26 8.65 4.43
C MET A 281 -9.42 8.46 5.41
N LYS A 282 -10.62 8.56 4.86
CA LYS A 282 -11.88 8.33 5.55
C LYS A 282 -12.39 6.97 5.11
N LEU A 283 -12.63 6.08 6.06
CA LEU A 283 -13.43 4.89 5.79
C LEU A 283 -14.90 5.26 5.98
N LEU A 284 -15.72 5.02 4.96
CA LEU A 284 -17.16 5.24 4.96
C LEU A 284 -17.85 3.88 4.88
N ILE A 285 -18.63 3.53 5.91
CA ILE A 285 -19.41 2.29 5.93
C ILE A 285 -20.86 2.64 6.22
N ASN A 286 -21.78 2.20 5.35
CA ASN A 286 -23.21 2.31 5.61
C ASN A 286 -23.65 1.14 6.51
N LEU A 287 -24.41 1.46 7.56
CA LEU A 287 -25.06 0.48 8.42
C LEU A 287 -26.58 0.74 8.43
N ILE A 288 -27.36 -0.35 8.54
CA ILE A 288 -28.84 -0.34 8.53
C ILE A 288 -29.40 -1.17 9.67
#